data_AF-A0A2R5LDG4-F1
#
_entry.id   AF-A0A2R5LDG4-F1
#
_cell.length_a   1.000
_cell.length_b   1.000
_cell.length_c   1.000
_cell.angle_alpha   90.00
_cell.angle_beta   90.00
_cell.angle_gamma   90.00
#
_symmetry.space_group_name_H-M   'P 1'
#
loop_
_entity.id
_entity.type
_entity.pdbx_description
1 polymer ?
#
loop_
_entity_poly.entity_id
_entity_poly.type
_entity_poly.pdbx_seq_one_letter_code
_entity_poly.pdbx_strand_id
1 'polypeptide(L)'
;MSARTTKPDDDYQNLVSEMGILRCRLESKSEALLILTGDLERCQSERDQYKLMADQLRDRYTMLKKRIQCWGPSLAGVYDVTGHRGTAEKSLAQLLCDMKEQNRKLQSETDGLRQKLQDVEEDNKLLRQYISERRNSLESDSCVPSLGALNDKQELVGELESLRAKCLLLERDLQAIFDEKEELVTARDAYRCKVERLNQQLNLALRGGGDYVPVDVDAVLAENRYLQEKIQLFQEEKSILATSLTKYKNIVEKKRGRGINAACISNKQIQQLLQCTSPDLNSANGDVRSLVSSLLESLSDKTVALNHQRKANKMLGKRITELESILKSNGSWKSPVSCPQKHSSDSMCNGLPDDSVCVEIEKREGTSVEASESGEAPRTVVIRGSQSRSSSSLVDDDDLTPELRLLISNAMQELNTEDDAQAAEREALASPDLNC
;
A
#
# COMPACT_ATOMS: atom_id res chain seq x y z
N MET A 1 -31.42 59.66 -85.79
CA MET A 1 -30.46 58.53 -86.00
C MET A 1 -30.33 57.59 -84.79
N SER A 2 -31.04 57.81 -83.68
CA SER A 2 -30.77 57.17 -82.39
C SER A 2 -30.92 55.64 -82.31
N ALA A 3 -31.69 55.01 -83.21
CA ALA A 3 -31.99 53.58 -83.17
C ALA A 3 -30.81 52.62 -83.50
N ARG A 4 -29.58 53.13 -83.65
CA ARG A 4 -28.36 52.32 -83.81
C ARG A 4 -27.46 52.28 -82.57
N THR A 5 -27.61 53.21 -81.61
CA THR A 5 -26.79 53.23 -80.40
C THR A 5 -27.43 52.46 -79.25
N THR A 6 -28.77 52.38 -79.19
CA THR A 6 -29.45 51.67 -78.09
C THR A 6 -29.12 50.19 -78.03
N LYS A 7 -28.95 49.51 -79.18
CA LYS A 7 -28.62 48.07 -79.20
C LYS A 7 -27.32 47.72 -78.47
N PRO A 8 -26.15 48.32 -78.79
CA PRO A 8 -24.93 48.03 -78.03
C PRO A 8 -25.01 48.48 -76.56
N ASP A 9 -25.83 49.48 -76.22
CA ASP A 9 -26.09 49.84 -74.81
C ASP A 9 -26.92 48.76 -74.08
N ASP A 10 -27.96 48.23 -74.72
CA ASP A 10 -28.78 47.11 -74.23
C ASP A 10 -27.94 45.83 -74.08
N ASP A 11 -27.15 45.48 -75.11
CA ASP A 11 -26.24 44.32 -75.11
C ASP A 11 -25.16 44.45 -74.01
N TYR A 12 -24.65 45.65 -73.77
CA TYR A 12 -23.71 45.92 -72.67
C TYR A 12 -24.36 45.74 -71.29
N GLN A 13 -25.58 46.24 -71.08
CA GLN A 13 -26.29 46.03 -69.81
C GLN A 13 -26.66 44.56 -69.57
N ASN A 14 -27.04 43.83 -70.62
CA ASN A 14 -27.23 42.38 -70.56
C ASN A 14 -25.95 41.69 -70.09
N LEU A 15 -24.79 41.97 -70.72
CA LEU A 15 -23.50 41.41 -70.33
C LEU A 15 -23.08 41.78 -68.89
N VAL A 16 -23.33 43.01 -68.45
CA VAL A 16 -23.09 43.43 -67.05
C VAL A 16 -23.97 42.63 -66.08
N SER A 17 -25.24 42.39 -66.43
CA SER A 17 -26.15 41.57 -65.60
C SER A 17 -25.71 40.10 -65.54
N GLU A 18 -25.25 39.52 -66.66
CA GLU A 18 -24.71 38.16 -66.70
C GLU A 18 -23.44 38.03 -65.88
N MET A 19 -22.51 38.99 -65.97
CA MET A 19 -21.30 39.03 -65.14
C MET A 19 -21.63 39.14 -63.63
N GLY A 20 -22.69 39.88 -63.28
CA GLY A 20 -23.22 39.92 -61.91
C GLY A 20 -23.73 38.56 -61.44
N ILE A 21 -24.59 37.91 -62.24
CA ILE A 21 -25.13 36.57 -61.94
C ILE A 21 -24.02 35.52 -61.83
N LEU A 22 -23.01 35.57 -62.72
CA LEU A 22 -21.86 34.68 -62.69
C LEU A 22 -20.97 34.91 -61.46
N ARG A 23 -20.80 36.17 -61.02
CA ARG A 23 -20.08 36.50 -59.78
C ARG A 23 -20.78 35.92 -58.56
N CYS A 24 -22.08 36.18 -58.36
CA CYS A 24 -22.81 35.64 -57.21
C CYS A 24 -22.83 34.10 -57.21
N ARG A 25 -22.88 33.46 -58.39
CA ARG A 25 -22.76 32.00 -58.54
C ARG A 25 -21.36 31.47 -58.23
N LEU A 26 -20.31 32.25 -58.45
CA LEU A 26 -18.93 31.89 -58.10
C LEU A 26 -18.71 32.03 -56.58
N GLU A 27 -19.18 33.14 -56.00
CA GLU A 27 -19.11 33.42 -54.56
C GLU A 27 -19.86 32.35 -53.75
N SER A 28 -21.12 32.05 -54.10
CA SER A 28 -21.91 30.98 -53.46
C SER A 28 -21.27 29.59 -53.59
N LYS A 29 -20.59 29.30 -54.71
CA LYS A 29 -19.82 28.05 -54.86
C LYS A 29 -18.55 28.04 -54.03
N SER A 30 -17.87 29.18 -53.89
CA SER A 30 -16.69 29.31 -53.04
C SER A 30 -17.04 29.14 -51.56
N GLU A 31 -18.16 29.70 -51.12
CA GLU A 31 -18.70 29.54 -49.77
C GLU A 31 -19.11 28.08 -49.49
N ALA A 32 -19.82 27.43 -50.43
CA ALA A 32 -20.16 26.01 -50.32
C ALA A 32 -18.93 25.10 -50.25
N LEU A 33 -17.85 25.43 -50.98
CA LEU A 33 -16.58 24.70 -50.89
C LEU A 33 -15.87 24.91 -49.54
N LEU A 34 -15.93 26.10 -48.94
CA LEU A 34 -15.39 26.35 -47.59
C LEU A 34 -16.15 25.54 -46.53
N ILE A 35 -17.48 25.51 -46.60
CA ILE A 35 -18.33 24.69 -45.70
C ILE A 35 -17.97 23.21 -45.83
N LEU A 36 -17.95 22.67 -47.06
CA LEU A 36 -17.58 21.28 -47.33
C LEU A 36 -16.15 20.93 -46.88
N THR A 37 -15.22 21.89 -46.93
CA THR A 37 -13.84 21.69 -46.44
C THR A 37 -13.83 21.58 -44.90
N GLY A 38 -14.51 22.49 -44.20
CA GLY A 38 -14.62 22.43 -42.73
C GLY A 38 -15.40 21.21 -42.21
N ASP A 39 -16.41 20.75 -42.95
CA ASP A 39 -17.14 19.52 -42.66
C ASP A 39 -16.24 18.29 -42.87
N LEU A 40 -15.45 18.26 -43.94
CA LEU A 40 -14.45 17.21 -44.19
C LEU A 40 -13.37 17.19 -43.09
N GLU A 41 -12.88 18.34 -42.64
CA GLU A 41 -11.92 18.44 -41.53
C GLU A 41 -12.50 17.88 -40.23
N ARG A 42 -13.76 18.19 -39.90
CA ARG A 42 -14.45 17.61 -38.74
C ARG A 42 -14.53 16.08 -38.85
N CYS A 43 -15.02 15.53 -39.96
CA CYS A 43 -15.07 14.08 -40.20
C CYS A 43 -13.69 13.39 -40.13
N GLN A 44 -12.61 14.09 -40.54
CA GLN A 44 -11.25 13.58 -40.38
C GLN A 44 -10.81 13.56 -38.91
N SER A 45 -11.13 14.60 -38.13
CA SER A 45 -10.82 14.64 -36.69
C SER A 45 -11.60 13.56 -35.91
N GLU A 46 -12.87 13.33 -36.24
CA GLU A 46 -13.72 12.28 -35.66
C GLU A 46 -13.16 10.88 -35.95
N ARG A 47 -12.82 10.60 -37.22
CA ARG A 47 -12.12 9.37 -37.65
C ARG A 47 -10.87 9.12 -36.81
N ASP A 48 -10.05 10.14 -36.59
CA ASP A 48 -8.77 9.98 -35.89
C ASP A 48 -8.95 9.83 -34.37
N GLN A 49 -9.97 10.45 -33.78
CA GLN A 49 -10.41 10.17 -32.40
C GLN A 49 -10.89 8.72 -32.26
N TYR A 50 -11.78 8.24 -33.13
CA TYR A 50 -12.27 6.85 -33.09
C TYR A 50 -11.16 5.83 -33.32
N LYS A 51 -10.20 6.14 -34.21
CA LYS A 51 -8.99 5.33 -34.42
C LYS A 51 -8.14 5.26 -33.15
N LEU A 52 -7.88 6.40 -32.50
CA LEU A 52 -7.15 6.45 -31.23
C LEU A 52 -7.87 5.64 -30.12
N MET A 53 -9.19 5.74 -30.02
CA MET A 53 -9.98 4.94 -29.07
C MET A 53 -9.89 3.43 -29.36
N ALA A 54 -9.95 3.03 -30.64
CA ALA A 54 -9.82 1.64 -31.06
C ALA A 54 -8.40 1.09 -30.79
N ASP A 55 -7.37 1.89 -31.03
CA ASP A 55 -5.98 1.57 -30.72
C ASP A 55 -5.78 1.40 -29.20
N GLN A 56 -6.27 2.33 -28.37
CA GLN A 56 -6.26 2.21 -26.91
C GLN A 56 -7.01 0.96 -26.40
N LEU A 57 -8.16 0.62 -27.01
CA LEU A 57 -8.94 -0.56 -26.65
C LEU A 57 -8.18 -1.85 -27.00
N ARG A 58 -7.52 -1.89 -28.15
CA ARG A 58 -6.63 -3.00 -28.57
C ARG A 58 -5.45 -3.15 -27.62
N ASP A 59 -4.85 -2.06 -27.16
CA ASP A 59 -3.72 -2.10 -26.24
C ASP A 59 -4.15 -2.58 -24.84
N ARG A 60 -5.30 -2.11 -24.33
CA ARG A 60 -5.91 -2.65 -23.10
C ARG A 60 -6.22 -4.15 -23.24
N TYR A 61 -6.76 -4.58 -24.38
CA TYR A 61 -7.05 -5.99 -24.66
C TYR A 61 -5.77 -6.84 -24.74
N THR A 62 -4.72 -6.39 -25.43
CA THR A 62 -3.46 -7.15 -25.51
C THR A 62 -2.73 -7.20 -24.17
N MET A 63 -2.78 -6.15 -23.35
CA MET A 63 -2.26 -6.16 -21.98
C MET A 63 -3.06 -7.10 -21.06
N LEU A 64 -4.38 -7.18 -21.20
CA LEU A 64 -5.21 -8.15 -20.49
C LEU A 64 -4.92 -9.59 -20.96
N LYS A 65 -4.81 -9.82 -22.28
CA LYS A 65 -4.47 -11.12 -22.88
C LYS A 65 -3.10 -11.61 -22.41
N LYS A 66 -2.08 -10.74 -22.42
CA LYS A 66 -0.75 -11.03 -21.84
C LYS A 66 -0.86 -11.42 -20.37
N ARG A 67 -1.60 -10.65 -19.56
CA ARG A 67 -1.81 -10.94 -18.13
C ARG A 67 -2.43 -12.32 -17.90
N ILE A 68 -3.45 -12.68 -18.66
CA ILE A 68 -4.13 -14.00 -18.60
C ILE A 68 -3.17 -15.12 -19.06
N GLN A 69 -2.38 -14.89 -20.12
CA GLN A 69 -1.37 -15.87 -20.57
C GLN A 69 -0.25 -16.06 -19.54
N CYS A 70 0.15 -15.00 -18.83
CA CYS A 70 1.12 -15.07 -17.73
C CYS A 70 0.61 -15.79 -16.47
N TRP A 71 -0.69 -16.11 -16.36
CA TRP A 71 -1.19 -17.02 -15.30
C TRP A 71 -0.85 -18.49 -15.61
N GLY A 72 -0.39 -18.78 -16.83
CA GLY A 72 0.24 -20.04 -17.23
C GLY A 72 -0.70 -21.25 -17.27
N PRO A 73 -0.15 -22.45 -17.52
CA PRO A 73 -0.93 -23.69 -17.52
C PRO A 73 -1.56 -24.04 -16.16
N SER A 74 -1.09 -23.42 -15.07
CA SER A 74 -1.44 -23.80 -13.68
C SER A 74 -2.90 -23.57 -13.29
N LEU A 75 -3.70 -22.83 -14.08
CA LEU A 75 -5.15 -22.73 -13.89
C LEU A 75 -5.95 -23.59 -14.87
N ALA A 76 -5.34 -23.99 -16.00
CA ALA A 76 -5.95 -24.86 -17.00
C ALA A 76 -5.80 -26.35 -16.64
N GLY A 77 -4.62 -26.77 -16.17
CA GLY A 77 -4.32 -28.15 -15.80
C GLY A 77 -5.04 -28.68 -14.56
N VAL A 78 -5.74 -27.83 -13.81
CA VAL A 78 -6.58 -28.23 -12.66
C VAL A 78 -7.92 -28.85 -13.11
N TYR A 79 -8.31 -28.66 -14.37
CA TYR A 79 -9.54 -29.19 -14.97
C TYR A 79 -9.29 -30.04 -16.22
N ASP A 80 -8.16 -30.76 -16.30
CA ASP A 80 -7.96 -31.80 -17.31
C ASP A 80 -8.79 -33.04 -16.97
N VAL A 81 -10.10 -32.95 -17.23
CA VAL A 81 -11.07 -34.01 -16.97
C VAL A 81 -10.87 -35.11 -18.01
N THR A 82 -10.06 -36.10 -17.64
CA THR A 82 -9.74 -37.31 -18.41
C THR A 82 -11.01 -38.01 -18.91
N GLY A 83 -11.43 -37.70 -20.14
CA GLY A 83 -12.62 -38.30 -20.77
C GLY A 83 -13.16 -37.56 -21.99
N HIS A 84 -13.03 -36.23 -22.06
CA HIS A 84 -13.64 -35.42 -23.13
C HIS A 84 -12.69 -35.07 -24.29
N ARG A 85 -11.92 -36.05 -24.78
CA ARG A 85 -11.11 -35.92 -26.00
C ARG A 85 -11.95 -36.37 -27.20
N GLY A 86 -12.54 -35.43 -27.94
CA GLY A 86 -13.43 -35.79 -29.05
C GLY A 86 -14.44 -34.73 -29.50
N THR A 87 -14.01 -33.50 -29.80
CA THR A 87 -14.34 -32.75 -31.05
C THR A 87 -14.04 -31.27 -30.85
N ALA A 88 -13.13 -30.71 -31.67
CA ALA A 88 -12.88 -29.27 -31.81
C ALA A 88 -12.94 -28.49 -30.47
N GLU A 89 -12.17 -28.95 -29.48
CA GLU A 89 -12.29 -28.59 -28.06
C GLU A 89 -12.08 -27.09 -27.80
N LYS A 90 -13.17 -26.32 -27.90
CA LYS A 90 -13.30 -25.01 -27.26
C LYS A 90 -13.01 -25.20 -25.78
N SER A 91 -11.91 -24.63 -25.29
CA SER A 91 -11.59 -24.61 -23.86
C SER A 91 -12.80 -24.20 -23.03
N LEU A 92 -12.95 -24.79 -21.83
CA LEU A 92 -14.04 -24.48 -20.90
C LEU A 92 -14.21 -22.96 -20.67
N ALA A 93 -13.10 -22.20 -20.65
CA ALA A 93 -13.13 -20.75 -20.58
C ALA A 93 -13.83 -20.08 -21.79
N GLN A 94 -13.59 -20.57 -23.01
CA GLN A 94 -14.26 -20.08 -24.22
C GLN A 94 -15.75 -20.42 -24.20
N LEU A 95 -16.13 -21.65 -23.79
CA LEU A 95 -17.54 -22.03 -23.68
C LEU A 95 -18.27 -21.18 -22.62
N LEU A 96 -17.64 -20.91 -21.48
CA LEU A 96 -18.18 -20.01 -20.45
C LEU A 96 -18.27 -18.55 -20.92
N CYS A 97 -17.36 -18.08 -21.78
CA CYS A 97 -17.47 -16.77 -22.42
C CYS A 97 -18.62 -16.72 -23.43
N ASP A 98 -18.71 -17.68 -24.34
CA ASP A 98 -19.79 -17.79 -25.33
C ASP A 98 -21.17 -17.82 -24.64
N MET A 99 -21.31 -18.63 -23.58
CA MET A 99 -22.55 -18.75 -22.80
C MET A 99 -22.89 -17.48 -22.01
N LYS A 100 -21.90 -16.78 -21.44
CA LYS A 100 -22.13 -15.46 -20.78
C LYS A 100 -22.57 -14.40 -21.79
N GLU A 101 -22.02 -14.43 -23.00
CA GLU A 101 -22.36 -13.48 -24.06
C GLU A 101 -23.75 -13.77 -24.66
N GLN A 102 -24.14 -15.04 -24.79
CA GLN A 102 -25.51 -15.43 -25.12
C GLN A 102 -26.51 -14.97 -24.04
N ASN A 103 -26.19 -15.16 -22.75
CA ASN A 103 -27.04 -14.70 -21.65
C ASN A 103 -27.21 -13.16 -21.66
N ARG A 104 -26.15 -12.39 -21.93
CA ARG A 104 -26.26 -10.92 -22.10
C ARG A 104 -27.19 -10.52 -23.24
N LYS A 105 -27.11 -11.20 -24.39
CA LYS A 105 -27.99 -10.93 -25.53
C LYS A 105 -29.45 -11.21 -25.18
N LEU A 106 -29.72 -12.39 -24.63
CA LEU A 106 -31.06 -12.76 -24.15
C LEU A 106 -31.58 -11.82 -23.06
N GLN A 107 -30.73 -11.30 -22.17
CA GLN A 107 -31.10 -10.26 -21.21
C GLN A 107 -31.49 -8.96 -21.94
N SER A 108 -30.66 -8.44 -22.85
CA SER A 108 -30.99 -7.24 -23.63
C SER A 108 -32.23 -7.37 -24.52
N GLU A 109 -32.49 -8.57 -25.05
CA GLU A 109 -33.72 -8.88 -25.78
C GLU A 109 -34.93 -8.93 -24.84
N THR A 110 -34.79 -9.52 -23.65
CA THR A 110 -35.84 -9.57 -22.61
C THR A 110 -36.18 -8.15 -22.12
N ASP A 111 -35.18 -7.31 -21.89
CA ASP A 111 -35.37 -5.94 -21.42
C ASP A 111 -35.93 -5.03 -22.52
N GLY A 112 -35.50 -5.21 -23.77
CA GLY A 112 -36.11 -4.53 -24.93
C GLY A 112 -37.54 -4.99 -25.23
N LEU A 113 -37.91 -6.24 -24.88
CA LEU A 113 -39.30 -6.72 -24.94
C LEU A 113 -40.14 -6.20 -23.77
N ARG A 114 -39.56 -6.08 -22.56
CA ARG A 114 -40.21 -5.44 -21.40
C ARG A 114 -40.51 -3.97 -21.67
N GLN A 115 -39.56 -3.23 -22.25
CA GLN A 115 -39.78 -1.84 -22.62
C GLN A 115 -40.92 -1.72 -23.62
N LYS A 116 -40.91 -2.49 -24.72
CA LYS A 116 -42.01 -2.48 -25.71
C LYS A 116 -43.37 -2.89 -25.13
N LEU A 117 -43.39 -3.77 -24.12
CA LEU A 117 -44.62 -4.09 -23.40
C LEU A 117 -45.11 -2.88 -22.60
N GLN A 118 -44.22 -2.22 -21.85
CA GLN A 118 -44.53 -1.00 -21.10
C GLN A 118 -45.01 0.13 -22.03
N ASP A 119 -44.30 0.39 -23.14
CA ASP A 119 -44.67 1.40 -24.14
C ASP A 119 -46.11 1.16 -24.64
N VAL A 120 -46.46 -0.10 -24.97
CA VAL A 120 -47.79 -0.49 -25.45
C VAL A 120 -48.84 -0.47 -24.33
N GLU A 121 -48.49 -0.78 -23.09
CA GLU A 121 -49.40 -0.65 -21.93
C GLU A 121 -49.71 0.83 -21.62
N GLU A 122 -48.72 1.71 -21.72
CA GLU A 122 -48.87 3.16 -21.57
C GLU A 122 -49.69 3.77 -22.72
N ASP A 123 -49.42 3.40 -23.98
CA ASP A 123 -50.26 3.75 -25.13
C ASP A 123 -51.71 3.25 -24.95
N ASN A 124 -51.91 2.01 -24.45
CA ASN A 124 -53.25 1.47 -24.22
C ASN A 124 -53.99 2.22 -23.11
N LYS A 125 -53.26 2.68 -22.08
CA LYS A 125 -53.78 3.53 -21.00
C LYS A 125 -54.16 4.92 -21.52
N LEU A 126 -53.32 5.54 -22.35
CA LEU A 126 -53.61 6.83 -23.01
C LEU A 126 -54.81 6.72 -23.95
N LEU A 127 -54.92 5.66 -24.76
CA LEU A 127 -56.08 5.42 -25.62
C LEU A 127 -57.37 5.20 -24.82
N ARG A 128 -57.32 4.49 -23.68
CA ARG A 128 -58.48 4.35 -22.78
C ARG A 128 -58.89 5.68 -22.18
N GLN A 129 -57.92 6.48 -21.72
CA GLN A 129 -58.17 7.82 -21.20
C GLN A 129 -58.81 8.71 -22.28
N TYR A 130 -58.24 8.73 -23.49
CA TYR A 130 -58.76 9.48 -24.63
C TYR A 130 -60.19 9.07 -25.02
N ILE A 131 -60.52 7.78 -24.98
CA ILE A 131 -61.89 7.28 -25.24
C ILE A 131 -62.85 7.71 -24.13
N SER A 132 -62.44 7.68 -22.87
CA SER A 132 -63.24 8.20 -21.74
C SER A 132 -63.44 9.72 -21.81
N GLU A 133 -62.39 10.48 -22.10
CA GLU A 133 -62.46 11.93 -22.30
C GLU A 133 -63.36 12.30 -23.48
N ARG A 134 -63.22 11.60 -24.63
CA ARG A 134 -64.11 11.74 -25.79
C ARG A 134 -65.57 11.44 -25.45
N ARG A 135 -65.83 10.42 -24.62
CA ARG A 135 -67.18 10.04 -24.20
C ARG A 135 -67.79 11.11 -23.31
N ASN A 136 -67.07 11.53 -22.26
CA ASN A 136 -67.52 12.56 -21.33
C ASN A 136 -67.70 13.92 -22.05
N SER A 137 -66.79 14.25 -22.97
CA SER A 137 -66.88 15.46 -23.82
C SER A 137 -68.04 15.42 -24.82
N LEU A 138 -68.67 14.27 -25.07
CA LEU A 138 -69.90 14.16 -25.85
C LEU A 138 -71.17 14.37 -24.99
N GLU A 139 -71.04 14.28 -23.67
CA GLU A 139 -72.09 14.60 -22.70
C GLU A 139 -72.01 16.07 -22.23
N SER A 140 -70.84 16.71 -22.34
CA SER A 140 -70.62 18.14 -22.06
C SER A 140 -70.42 18.97 -23.33
N ASP A 141 -71.52 19.39 -23.97
CA ASP A 141 -71.53 20.15 -25.23
C ASP A 141 -71.16 21.64 -25.05
N SER A 142 -69.91 21.91 -24.64
CA SER A 142 -69.36 23.27 -24.50
C SER A 142 -67.96 23.37 -25.11
N CYS A 143 -67.88 23.88 -26.33
CA CYS A 143 -66.65 24.02 -27.12
C CYS A 143 -65.76 25.21 -26.66
N VAL A 144 -65.39 25.23 -25.38
CA VAL A 144 -64.45 26.20 -24.80
C VAL A 144 -63.53 25.47 -23.81
N PRO A 145 -62.19 25.48 -24.00
CA PRO A 145 -61.27 24.99 -22.98
C PRO A 145 -61.51 25.75 -21.67
N SER A 146 -61.86 25.02 -20.59
CA SER A 146 -62.08 25.64 -19.28
C SER A 146 -60.82 26.43 -18.87
N LEU A 147 -61.01 27.67 -18.44
CA LEU A 147 -59.92 28.57 -18.04
C LEU A 147 -59.07 27.96 -16.91
N GLY A 148 -59.70 27.18 -16.02
CA GLY A 148 -59.00 26.38 -15.00
C GLY A 148 -58.03 25.37 -15.62
N ALA A 149 -58.50 24.55 -16.58
CA ALA A 149 -57.65 23.55 -17.25
C ALA A 149 -56.53 24.14 -18.14
N LEU A 150 -56.50 25.47 -18.34
CA LEU A 150 -55.34 26.19 -18.88
C LEU A 150 -54.43 26.71 -17.74
N ASN A 151 -55.01 27.21 -16.64
CA ASN A 151 -54.28 27.63 -15.45
C ASN A 151 -53.52 26.46 -14.80
N ASP A 152 -54.17 25.31 -14.60
CA ASP A 152 -53.57 24.11 -14.00
C ASP A 152 -52.37 23.61 -14.83
N LYS A 153 -52.44 23.76 -16.17
CA LYS A 153 -51.33 23.46 -17.08
C LYS A 153 -50.21 24.49 -16.99
N GLN A 154 -50.55 25.77 -16.85
CA GLN A 154 -49.57 26.85 -16.66
C GLN A 154 -48.81 26.71 -15.33
N GLU A 155 -49.51 26.29 -14.27
CA GLU A 155 -48.92 26.01 -12.96
C GLU A 155 -48.00 24.79 -13.01
N LEU A 156 -48.45 23.67 -13.60
CA LEU A 156 -47.62 22.48 -13.81
C LEU A 156 -46.38 22.76 -14.68
N VAL A 157 -46.50 23.59 -15.72
CA VAL A 157 -45.34 24.04 -16.52
C VAL A 157 -44.38 24.86 -15.66
N GLY A 158 -44.87 25.79 -14.83
CA GLY A 158 -44.04 26.55 -13.90
C GLY A 158 -43.33 25.67 -12.86
N GLU A 159 -44.01 24.63 -12.33
CA GLU A 159 -43.38 23.65 -11.45
C GLU A 159 -42.25 22.89 -12.16
N LEU A 160 -42.51 22.38 -13.37
CA LEU A 160 -41.54 21.64 -14.20
C LEU A 160 -40.35 22.51 -14.61
N GLU A 161 -40.57 23.79 -14.94
CA GLU A 161 -39.49 24.76 -15.19
C GLU A 161 -38.68 25.01 -13.91
N SER A 162 -39.32 25.14 -12.75
CA SER A 162 -38.62 25.28 -11.46
C SER A 162 -37.79 24.04 -11.12
N LEU A 163 -38.29 22.84 -11.41
CA LEU A 163 -37.59 21.57 -11.19
C LEU A 163 -36.41 21.43 -12.16
N ARG A 164 -36.61 21.76 -13.44
CA ARG A 164 -35.54 21.79 -14.43
C ARG A 164 -34.44 22.79 -14.08
N ALA A 165 -34.79 23.97 -13.55
CA ALA A 165 -33.82 24.94 -13.05
C ALA A 165 -33.02 24.39 -11.84
N LYS A 166 -33.68 23.67 -10.91
CA LYS A 166 -33.02 23.00 -9.78
C LYS A 166 -32.08 21.88 -10.25
N CYS A 167 -32.47 21.08 -11.25
CA CYS A 167 -31.60 20.08 -11.86
C CYS A 167 -30.35 20.73 -12.51
N LEU A 168 -30.54 21.77 -13.33
CA LEU A 168 -29.46 22.51 -13.99
C LEU A 168 -28.53 23.27 -13.02
N LEU A 169 -28.97 23.51 -11.79
CA LEU A 169 -28.14 24.02 -10.69
C LEU A 169 -27.35 22.87 -10.04
N LEU A 170 -28.03 21.80 -9.61
CA LEU A 170 -27.38 20.62 -9.02
C LEU A 170 -26.35 19.96 -9.95
N GLU A 171 -26.58 19.97 -11.27
CA GLU A 171 -25.61 19.52 -12.28
C GLU A 171 -24.33 20.39 -12.29
N ARG A 172 -24.44 21.71 -12.06
CA ARG A 172 -23.29 22.62 -11.93
C ARG A 172 -22.59 22.46 -10.58
N ASP A 173 -23.35 22.34 -9.49
CA ASP A 173 -22.81 22.16 -8.15
C ASP A 173 -22.03 20.83 -8.06
N LEU A 174 -22.56 19.76 -8.67
CA LEU A 174 -21.87 18.48 -8.81
C LEU A 174 -20.60 18.58 -9.66
N GLN A 175 -20.62 19.35 -10.76
CA GLN A 175 -19.41 19.56 -11.57
C GLN A 175 -18.34 20.31 -10.77
N ALA A 176 -18.69 21.40 -10.07
CA ALA A 176 -17.75 22.14 -9.23
C ALA A 176 -17.13 21.25 -8.13
N ILE A 177 -17.94 20.39 -7.49
CA ILE A 177 -17.45 19.40 -6.50
C ILE A 177 -16.55 18.34 -7.14
N PHE A 178 -16.75 17.98 -8.41
CA PHE A 178 -15.82 17.10 -9.14
C PHE A 178 -14.50 17.81 -9.46
N ASP A 179 -14.54 19.08 -9.83
CA ASP A 179 -13.36 19.90 -10.14
C ASP A 179 -12.51 20.12 -8.87
N GLU A 180 -13.13 20.58 -7.76
CA GLU A 180 -12.49 20.69 -6.43
C GLU A 180 -11.84 19.37 -5.98
N LYS A 181 -12.53 18.25 -6.21
CA LYS A 181 -12.02 16.92 -5.88
C LYS A 181 -10.80 16.56 -6.74
N GLU A 182 -10.73 16.97 -8.00
CA GLU A 182 -9.55 16.72 -8.85
C GLU A 182 -8.35 17.58 -8.42
N GLU A 183 -8.58 18.83 -8.01
CA GLU A 183 -7.56 19.66 -7.35
C GLU A 183 -7.04 19.01 -6.05
N LEU A 184 -7.94 18.52 -5.19
CA LEU A 184 -7.55 17.81 -3.96
C LEU A 184 -6.79 16.49 -4.24
N VAL A 185 -7.14 15.77 -5.32
CA VAL A 185 -6.44 14.54 -5.74
C VAL A 185 -5.05 14.86 -6.27
N THR A 186 -4.90 15.87 -7.13
CA THR A 186 -3.59 16.28 -7.67
C THR A 186 -2.69 16.87 -6.59
N ALA A 187 -3.24 17.69 -5.67
CA ALA A 187 -2.53 18.17 -4.49
C ALA A 187 -2.06 17.02 -3.59
N ARG A 188 -2.94 16.05 -3.27
CA ARG A 188 -2.59 14.84 -2.50
C ARG A 188 -1.42 14.09 -3.15
N ASP A 189 -1.46 13.89 -4.47
CA ASP A 189 -0.43 13.12 -5.16
C ASP A 189 0.89 13.90 -5.29
N ALA A 190 0.85 15.23 -5.41
CA ALA A 190 2.02 16.08 -5.27
C ALA A 190 2.64 16.01 -3.86
N TYR A 191 1.84 16.06 -2.79
CA TYR A 191 2.30 15.86 -1.41
C TYR A 191 2.87 14.46 -1.19
N ARG A 192 2.24 13.43 -1.77
CA ARG A 192 2.74 12.05 -1.74
C ARG A 192 4.12 11.95 -2.41
N CYS A 193 4.30 12.48 -3.62
CA CYS A 193 5.59 12.53 -4.29
C CYS A 193 6.64 13.32 -3.48
N LYS A 194 6.24 14.41 -2.80
CA LYS A 194 7.12 15.16 -1.89
C LYS A 194 7.56 14.32 -0.69
N VAL A 195 6.65 13.56 -0.06
CA VAL A 195 6.97 12.64 1.05
C VAL A 195 7.86 11.50 0.58
N GLU A 196 7.56 10.86 -0.56
CA GLU A 196 8.38 9.79 -1.13
C GLU A 196 9.80 10.27 -1.45
N ARG A 197 9.95 11.48 -2.03
CA ARG A 197 11.25 12.12 -2.28
C ARG A 197 12.01 12.46 -0.99
N LEU A 198 11.34 13.06 0.00
CA LEU A 198 11.97 13.41 1.28
C LEU A 198 12.40 12.15 2.05
N ASN A 199 11.60 11.08 2.00
CA ASN A 199 11.94 9.79 2.61
C ASN A 199 13.14 9.13 1.91
N GLN A 200 13.24 9.22 0.57
CA GLN A 200 14.45 8.81 -0.15
C GLN A 200 15.68 9.63 0.27
N GLN A 201 15.56 10.96 0.37
CA GLN A 201 16.65 11.83 0.81
C GLN A 201 17.08 11.54 2.26
N LEU A 202 16.13 11.27 3.17
CA LEU A 202 16.40 10.87 4.54
C LEU A 202 17.11 9.50 4.61
N ASN A 203 16.66 8.50 3.84
CA ASN A 203 17.32 7.20 3.76
C ASN A 203 18.75 7.31 3.22
N LEU A 204 19.01 8.20 2.24
CA LEU A 204 20.35 8.47 1.75
C LEU A 204 21.23 9.14 2.80
N ALA A 205 20.70 10.14 3.53
CA ALA A 205 21.43 10.83 4.60
C ALA A 205 21.76 9.91 5.78
N LEU A 206 20.82 9.06 6.21
CA LEU A 206 21.01 8.08 7.29
C LEU A 206 22.02 6.98 6.93
N ARG A 207 22.24 6.69 5.65
CA ARG A 207 23.08 5.57 5.21
C ARG A 207 24.57 5.87 5.12
N GLY A 208 24.98 7.13 4.92
CA GLY A 208 26.39 7.50 4.73
C GLY A 208 27.06 6.97 3.44
N GLY A 209 26.41 6.08 2.68
CA GLY A 209 26.82 5.58 1.37
C GLY A 209 26.51 4.09 1.16
N GLY A 210 26.42 3.67 -0.11
CA GLY A 210 26.42 2.26 -0.54
C GLY A 210 25.10 1.48 -0.33
N ASP A 211 24.51 1.03 -1.43
CA ASP A 211 23.35 0.10 -1.55
C ASP A 211 21.95 0.62 -1.15
N TYR A 212 20.94 0.10 -1.86
CA TYR A 212 19.52 0.35 -1.63
C TYR A 212 18.90 -0.78 -0.82
N VAL A 213 19.07 -0.71 0.49
CA VAL A 213 18.15 -1.37 1.44
C VAL A 213 17.54 -0.24 2.28
N PRO A 214 16.22 0.00 2.23
CA PRO A 214 15.59 1.01 3.07
C PRO A 214 15.77 0.64 4.55
N VAL A 215 15.99 1.64 5.40
CA VAL A 215 16.03 1.41 6.84
C VAL A 215 14.61 1.18 7.31
N ASP A 216 14.32 -0.04 7.77
CA ASP A 216 13.06 -0.37 8.42
C ASP A 216 13.02 0.29 9.81
N VAL A 217 12.47 1.51 9.84
CA VAL A 217 12.36 2.31 11.07
C VAL A 217 11.48 1.62 12.10
N ASP A 218 10.45 0.87 11.69
CA ASP A 218 9.58 0.14 12.62
C ASP A 218 10.32 -1.04 13.26
N ALA A 219 11.16 -1.76 12.51
CA ALA A 219 12.05 -2.78 13.05
C ALA A 219 13.09 -2.20 14.02
N VAL A 220 13.71 -1.06 13.68
CA VAL A 220 14.68 -0.37 14.57
C VAL A 220 14.00 0.15 15.84
N LEU A 221 12.77 0.69 15.74
CA LEU A 221 11.98 1.10 16.91
C LEU A 221 11.54 -0.09 17.77
N ALA A 222 11.20 -1.23 17.15
CA ALA A 222 10.89 -2.47 17.86
C ALA A 222 12.10 -3.04 18.61
N GLU A 223 13.29 -3.05 17.98
CA GLU A 223 14.54 -3.43 18.66
C GLU A 223 14.85 -2.47 19.82
N ASN A 224 14.73 -1.15 19.60
CA ASN A 224 14.99 -0.16 20.63
C ASN A 224 14.05 -0.34 21.84
N ARG A 225 12.75 -0.54 21.61
CA ARG A 225 11.77 -0.86 22.66
C ARG A 225 12.13 -2.16 23.40
N TYR A 226 12.44 -3.23 22.68
CA TYR A 226 12.86 -4.51 23.28
C TYR A 226 14.13 -4.37 24.14
N LEU A 227 15.11 -3.56 23.70
CA LEU A 227 16.32 -3.27 24.47
C LEU A 227 16.02 -2.42 25.71
N GLN A 228 15.10 -1.46 25.64
CA GLN A 228 14.64 -0.70 26.81
C GLN A 228 13.96 -1.61 27.84
N GLU A 229 13.01 -2.46 27.43
CA GLU A 229 12.34 -3.44 28.28
C GLU A 229 13.36 -4.38 28.96
N LYS A 230 14.34 -4.87 28.20
CA LYS A 230 15.43 -5.72 28.69
C LYS A 230 16.34 -5.01 29.69
N ILE A 231 16.63 -3.72 29.49
CA ILE A 231 17.36 -2.89 30.44
C ILE A 231 16.54 -2.70 31.73
N GLN A 232 15.24 -2.41 31.62
CA GLN A 232 14.34 -2.28 32.77
C GLN A 232 14.32 -3.56 33.62
N LEU A 233 14.14 -4.73 33.00
CA LEU A 233 14.18 -6.03 33.70
C LEU A 233 15.48 -6.24 34.47
N PHE A 234 16.65 -5.87 33.91
CA PHE A 234 17.91 -5.95 34.63
C PHE A 234 18.04 -4.92 35.77
N GLN A 235 17.42 -3.74 35.65
CA GLN A 235 17.35 -2.76 36.75
C GLN A 235 16.45 -3.27 37.90
N GLU A 236 15.33 -3.91 37.57
CA GLU A 236 14.44 -4.56 38.52
C GLU A 236 15.13 -5.73 39.23
N GLU A 237 15.78 -6.65 38.50
CA GLU A 237 16.60 -7.73 39.09
C GLU A 237 17.70 -7.16 40.02
N LYS A 238 18.40 -6.09 39.58
CA LYS A 238 19.41 -5.39 40.38
C LYS A 238 18.82 -4.81 41.67
N SER A 239 17.61 -4.24 41.63
CA SER A 239 16.92 -3.71 42.82
C SER A 239 16.53 -4.81 43.81
N ILE A 240 16.04 -5.96 43.30
CA ILE A 240 15.66 -7.13 44.11
C ILE A 240 16.91 -7.75 44.76
N LEU A 241 18.01 -7.83 44.03
CA LEU A 241 19.30 -8.28 44.56
C LEU A 241 19.88 -7.30 45.58
N ALA A 242 19.81 -5.99 45.34
CA ALA A 242 20.26 -4.97 46.29
C ALA A 242 19.47 -5.00 47.60
N THR A 243 18.14 -5.05 47.55
CA THR A 243 17.29 -5.18 48.75
C THR A 243 17.45 -6.52 49.45
N SER A 244 17.81 -7.59 48.73
CA SER A 244 18.17 -8.88 49.33
C SER A 244 19.53 -8.82 50.04
N LEU A 245 20.53 -8.16 49.43
CA LEU A 245 21.86 -7.97 50.02
C LEU A 245 21.80 -7.09 51.28
N THR A 246 21.00 -6.03 51.30
CA THR A 246 20.79 -5.24 52.53
C THR A 246 20.06 -6.02 53.62
N LYS A 247 19.05 -6.84 53.27
CA LYS A 247 18.42 -7.78 54.23
C LYS A 247 19.45 -8.73 54.84
N TYR A 248 20.32 -9.36 54.03
CA TYR A 248 21.36 -10.26 54.55
C TYR A 248 22.43 -9.54 55.38
N LYS A 249 22.90 -8.36 54.95
CA LYS A 249 23.80 -7.50 55.72
C LYS A 249 23.21 -7.18 57.10
N ASN A 250 21.96 -6.71 57.14
CA ASN A 250 21.25 -6.40 58.37
C ASN A 250 21.08 -7.63 59.29
N ILE A 251 20.93 -8.85 58.73
CA ILE A 251 20.87 -10.10 59.52
C ILE A 251 22.23 -10.44 60.12
N VAL A 252 23.32 -10.28 59.36
CA VAL A 252 24.70 -10.50 59.85
C VAL A 252 25.04 -9.48 60.95
N GLU A 253 24.68 -8.21 60.77
CA GLU A 253 24.91 -7.16 61.76
C GLU A 253 24.07 -7.36 63.02
N LYS A 254 22.78 -7.76 62.90
CA LYS A 254 21.90 -8.16 64.02
C LYS A 254 22.27 -9.50 64.68
N LYS A 255 23.21 -10.26 64.11
CA LYS A 255 23.89 -11.39 64.77
C LYS A 255 25.17 -10.92 65.46
N ARG A 256 25.97 -10.06 64.84
CA ARG A 256 27.19 -9.50 65.44
C ARG A 256 26.92 -8.59 66.66
N GLY A 257 25.79 -7.88 66.68
CA GLY A 257 25.34 -7.08 67.82
C GLY A 257 24.74 -7.86 69.00
N ARG A 258 24.60 -9.19 68.90
CA ARG A 258 24.25 -10.07 70.02
C ARG A 258 25.44 -10.97 70.31
N GLY A 259 26.20 -10.63 71.35
CA GLY A 259 27.51 -11.20 71.67
C GLY A 259 27.49 -12.70 71.96
N ILE A 260 27.49 -13.51 70.90
CA ILE A 260 27.68 -14.95 70.94
C ILE A 260 28.76 -15.29 69.91
N ASN A 261 29.93 -15.69 70.39
CA ASN A 261 31.08 -16.08 69.56
C ASN A 261 30.90 -17.48 68.94
N ALA A 262 29.71 -17.75 68.38
CA ALA A 262 29.36 -18.99 67.71
C ALA A 262 29.96 -19.05 66.30
N ALA A 263 31.28 -19.27 66.26
CA ALA A 263 32.02 -20.02 65.25
C ALA A 263 31.33 -20.22 63.88
N CYS A 264 31.29 -19.17 63.05
CA CYS A 264 31.13 -19.34 61.60
C CYS A 264 32.52 -19.55 60.97
N ILE A 265 33.25 -20.57 61.47
CA ILE A 265 34.58 -20.94 60.99
C ILE A 265 34.38 -21.62 59.64
N SER A 266 34.93 -21.02 58.58
CA SER A 266 34.89 -21.60 57.22
C SER A 266 35.57 -22.96 57.20
N ASN A 267 35.14 -23.90 56.36
CA ASN A 267 35.81 -25.21 56.20
C ASN A 267 37.33 -25.05 55.94
N LYS A 268 37.73 -24.00 55.22
CA LYS A 268 39.16 -23.67 55.00
C LYS A 268 39.90 -23.27 56.28
N GLN A 269 39.23 -22.56 57.19
CA GLN A 269 39.77 -22.19 58.51
C GLN A 269 39.78 -23.39 59.47
N ILE A 270 38.82 -24.33 59.34
CA ILE A 270 38.86 -25.61 60.08
C ILE A 270 40.06 -26.44 59.60
N GLN A 271 40.30 -26.56 58.29
CA GLN A 271 41.51 -27.20 57.73
C GLN A 271 42.80 -26.57 58.26
N GLN A 272 42.91 -25.24 58.27
CA GLN A 272 44.08 -24.54 58.79
C GLN A 272 44.28 -24.78 60.29
N LEU A 273 43.22 -24.76 61.11
CA LEU A 273 43.31 -25.05 62.54
C LEU A 273 43.73 -26.50 62.83
N LEU A 274 43.30 -27.47 62.00
CA LEU A 274 43.73 -28.86 62.09
C LEU A 274 45.22 -29.03 61.73
N GLN A 275 45.71 -28.28 60.75
CA GLN A 275 47.13 -28.30 60.31
C GLN A 275 48.10 -27.59 61.27
N CYS A 276 47.64 -26.61 62.06
CA CYS A 276 48.49 -25.83 62.97
C CYS A 276 48.74 -26.48 64.35
N THR A 277 48.50 -27.78 64.52
CA THR A 277 48.80 -28.50 65.77
C THR A 277 50.09 -29.32 65.64
N SER A 278 50.99 -29.19 66.61
CA SER A 278 52.34 -29.78 66.61
C SER A 278 52.34 -31.32 66.51
N PRO A 279 53.43 -31.95 66.03
CA PRO A 279 53.48 -33.39 65.76
C PRO A 279 53.51 -34.25 67.03
N ASP A 280 54.04 -33.73 68.14
CA ASP A 280 54.33 -34.49 69.37
C ASP A 280 53.09 -34.76 70.25
N LEU A 281 52.09 -35.48 69.73
CA LEU A 281 51.06 -36.11 70.57
C LEU A 281 50.33 -37.29 69.90
N ASN A 282 50.78 -38.52 70.16
CA ASN A 282 50.15 -39.84 70.00
C ASN A 282 49.37 -40.17 68.70
N SER A 283 49.62 -41.36 68.13
CA SER A 283 49.01 -41.88 66.89
C SER A 283 47.48 -41.79 66.84
N ALA A 284 46.78 -42.03 67.95
CA ALA A 284 45.31 -41.89 68.03
C ALA A 284 44.79 -40.50 67.64
N ASN A 285 45.57 -39.43 67.88
CA ASN A 285 45.23 -38.07 67.41
C ASN A 285 45.53 -37.88 65.92
N GLY A 286 46.32 -38.75 65.30
CA GLY A 286 46.50 -38.84 63.85
C GLY A 286 45.23 -39.37 63.18
N ASP A 287 44.70 -40.51 63.67
CA ASP A 287 43.49 -41.14 63.15
C ASP A 287 42.24 -40.27 63.36
N VAL A 288 42.14 -39.57 64.49
CA VAL A 288 41.07 -38.58 64.70
C VAL A 288 41.23 -37.38 63.75
N ARG A 289 42.46 -36.90 63.48
CA ARG A 289 42.69 -35.80 62.52
C ARG A 289 42.39 -36.22 61.08
N SER A 290 42.72 -37.45 60.66
CA SER A 290 42.40 -37.97 59.33
C SER A 290 40.90 -38.19 59.15
N LEU A 291 40.22 -38.76 60.16
CA LEU A 291 38.77 -38.91 60.18
C LEU A 291 38.05 -37.56 60.10
N VAL A 292 38.43 -36.58 60.92
CA VAL A 292 37.82 -35.23 60.88
C VAL A 292 38.09 -34.55 59.52
N SER A 293 39.27 -34.72 58.93
CA SER A 293 39.58 -34.19 57.60
C SER A 293 38.72 -34.82 56.50
N SER A 294 38.58 -36.15 56.50
CA SER A 294 37.75 -36.89 55.54
C SER A 294 36.25 -36.59 55.72
N LEU A 295 35.78 -36.41 56.96
CA LEU A 295 34.41 -35.96 57.24
C LEU A 295 34.17 -34.52 56.73
N LEU A 296 35.15 -33.62 56.88
CA LEU A 296 35.07 -32.25 56.38
C LEU A 296 35.07 -32.20 54.84
N GLU A 297 35.89 -33.03 54.20
CA GLU A 297 35.93 -33.23 52.75
C GLU A 297 34.59 -33.77 52.24
N SER A 298 34.07 -34.84 52.84
CA SER A 298 32.74 -35.40 52.53
C SER A 298 31.60 -34.41 52.75
N LEU A 299 31.68 -33.54 53.77
CA LEU A 299 30.73 -32.45 53.99
C LEU A 299 30.86 -31.36 52.91
N SER A 300 32.08 -31.10 52.43
CA SER A 300 32.32 -30.15 51.33
C SER A 300 31.76 -30.67 50.01
N ASP A 301 31.94 -31.95 49.70
CA ASP A 301 31.37 -32.61 48.51
C ASP A 301 29.85 -32.61 48.56
N LYS A 302 29.25 -32.97 49.69
CA LYS A 302 27.79 -32.89 49.90
C LYS A 302 27.29 -31.45 49.73
N THR A 303 28.07 -30.45 50.12
CA THR A 303 27.73 -29.03 49.93
C THR A 303 27.83 -28.61 48.45
N VAL A 304 28.84 -29.08 47.71
CA VAL A 304 28.97 -28.85 46.26
C VAL A 304 27.84 -29.55 45.51
N ALA A 305 27.54 -30.82 45.82
CA ALA A 305 26.46 -31.59 45.24
C ALA A 305 25.08 -30.94 45.49
N LEU A 306 24.79 -30.49 46.71
CA LEU A 306 23.58 -29.72 47.02
C LEU A 306 23.51 -28.40 46.25
N ASN A 307 24.63 -27.72 46.03
CA ASN A 307 24.65 -26.50 45.21
C ASN A 307 24.48 -26.79 43.71
N HIS A 308 24.96 -27.93 43.20
CA HIS A 308 24.67 -28.39 41.84
C HIS A 308 23.19 -28.80 41.69
N GLN A 309 22.63 -29.52 42.65
CA GLN A 309 21.19 -29.85 42.69
C GLN A 309 20.33 -28.58 42.76
N ARG A 310 20.70 -27.58 43.57
CA ARG A 310 20.01 -26.27 43.61
C ARG A 310 20.09 -25.52 42.28
N LYS A 311 21.24 -25.56 41.58
CA LYS A 311 21.38 -24.99 40.24
C LYS A 311 20.49 -25.72 39.23
N ALA A 312 20.50 -27.05 39.22
CA ALA A 312 19.65 -27.88 38.36
C ALA A 312 18.16 -27.61 38.62
N ASN A 313 17.72 -27.63 39.87
CA ASN A 313 16.34 -27.32 40.26
C ASN A 313 15.94 -25.88 39.89
N LYS A 314 16.87 -24.91 39.93
CA LYS A 314 16.60 -23.54 39.44
C LYS A 314 16.44 -23.48 37.91
N MET A 315 17.19 -24.29 37.16
CA MET A 315 17.01 -24.41 35.70
C MET A 315 15.71 -25.12 35.33
N LEU A 316 15.38 -26.22 36.03
CA LEU A 316 14.09 -26.92 35.88
C LEU A 316 12.93 -25.99 36.24
N GLY A 317 13.02 -25.25 37.35
CA GLY A 317 12.03 -24.24 37.74
C GLY A 317 11.83 -23.17 36.67
N LYS A 318 12.92 -22.61 36.11
CA LYS A 318 12.84 -21.68 34.96
C LYS A 318 12.12 -22.32 33.77
N ARG A 319 12.47 -23.55 33.40
CA ARG A 319 11.84 -24.25 32.25
C ARG A 319 10.37 -24.58 32.51
N ILE A 320 9.98 -24.90 33.75
CA ILE A 320 8.58 -25.07 34.16
C ILE A 320 7.83 -23.74 34.03
N THR A 321 8.36 -22.62 34.54
CA THR A 321 7.71 -21.31 34.37
C THR A 321 7.61 -20.86 32.91
N GLU A 322 8.56 -21.25 32.06
CA GLU A 322 8.51 -21.02 30.61
C GLU A 322 7.41 -21.86 29.95
N LEU A 323 7.33 -23.16 30.26
CA LEU A 323 6.27 -24.05 29.76
C LEU A 323 4.88 -23.65 30.26
N GLU A 324 4.76 -23.19 31.52
CA GLU A 324 3.55 -22.59 32.05
C GLU A 324 3.17 -21.29 31.35
N SER A 325 4.15 -20.45 30.98
CA SER A 325 3.91 -19.22 30.21
C SER A 325 3.36 -19.56 28.83
N ILE A 326 3.97 -20.52 28.14
CA ILE A 326 3.52 -21.03 26.83
C ILE A 326 2.11 -21.66 26.93
N LEU A 327 1.80 -22.37 28.03
CA LEU A 327 0.47 -22.93 28.30
C LEU A 327 -0.58 -21.85 28.59
N LYS A 328 -0.18 -20.71 29.18
CA LYS A 328 -1.05 -19.56 29.47
C LYS A 328 -1.25 -18.66 28.25
N SER A 329 -0.25 -18.51 27.38
CA SER A 329 -0.37 -17.77 26.10
C SER A 329 -1.15 -18.57 25.05
N ASN A 330 -0.91 -19.88 24.98
CA ASN A 330 -1.53 -20.77 24.02
C ASN A 330 -2.53 -21.66 24.75
N GLY A 331 -3.77 -21.16 24.91
CA GLY A 331 -4.87 -21.77 25.68
C GLY A 331 -5.39 -23.14 25.19
N SER A 332 -4.59 -23.90 24.46
CA SER A 332 -4.80 -25.32 24.17
C SER A 332 -3.46 -26.02 23.94
N TRP A 333 -2.90 -26.65 24.98
CA TRP A 333 -1.90 -27.70 24.79
C TRP A 333 -2.59 -28.91 24.16
N LYS A 334 -2.53 -29.02 22.83
CA LYS A 334 -2.79 -30.29 22.16
C LYS A 334 -1.60 -31.21 22.44
N SER A 335 -1.84 -32.27 23.19
CA SER A 335 -0.86 -33.33 23.43
C SER A 335 -0.27 -33.81 22.09
N PRO A 336 1.04 -34.07 21.98
CA PRO A 336 1.62 -34.68 20.79
C PRO A 336 0.94 -36.02 20.53
N VAL A 337 0.07 -36.05 19.50
CA VAL A 337 -0.60 -37.28 19.08
C VAL A 337 0.49 -38.24 18.59
N SER A 338 0.58 -39.40 19.21
CA SER A 338 1.50 -40.46 18.82
C SER A 338 1.37 -40.74 17.32
N CYS A 339 2.45 -40.56 16.55
CA CYS A 339 2.51 -41.15 15.22
C CYS A 339 2.27 -42.66 15.36
N PRO A 340 1.33 -43.25 14.62
CA PRO A 340 1.10 -44.69 14.67
C PRO A 340 2.26 -45.42 13.96
N GLN A 341 3.36 -45.63 14.68
CA GLN A 341 4.35 -46.62 14.28
C GLN A 341 3.66 -47.97 14.17
N LYS A 342 3.66 -48.55 12.97
CA LYS A 342 3.23 -49.93 12.74
C LYS A 342 4.25 -50.90 13.34
N HIS A 343 4.24 -51.05 14.67
CA HIS A 343 4.86 -52.18 15.34
C HIS A 343 3.83 -53.31 15.45
N SER A 344 3.65 -54.03 14.34
CA SER A 344 3.16 -55.41 14.44
C SER A 344 4.31 -56.25 14.95
N SER A 345 4.05 -57.10 15.93
CA SER A 345 5.05 -58.07 16.41
C SER A 345 5.25 -59.21 15.41
N ASP A 346 6.37 -59.90 15.61
CA ASP A 346 6.61 -61.34 15.38
C ASP A 346 7.42 -61.84 14.16
N SER A 347 8.55 -62.46 14.55
CA SER A 347 9.19 -63.66 14.00
C SER A 347 9.73 -63.72 12.55
N MET A 348 11.08 -63.68 12.49
CA MET A 348 11.95 -64.70 11.86
C MET A 348 12.18 -64.77 10.33
N CYS A 349 13.41 -65.18 10.02
CA CYS A 349 13.91 -65.84 8.80
C CYS A 349 14.22 -65.04 7.53
N ASN A 350 15.54 -64.78 7.36
CA ASN A 350 16.39 -65.14 6.22
C ASN A 350 16.00 -64.71 4.78
N GLY A 351 16.86 -63.90 4.15
CA GLY A 351 16.86 -63.66 2.70
C GLY A 351 17.93 -62.67 2.23
N LEU A 352 19.10 -63.20 1.82
CA LEU A 352 20.06 -62.53 0.91
C LEU A 352 19.78 -63.04 -0.52
N PRO A 353 20.35 -62.42 -1.59
CA PRO A 353 21.11 -61.16 -1.67
C PRO A 353 20.26 -60.08 -2.40
N ASP A 354 20.61 -59.21 -3.37
CA ASP A 354 21.78 -58.91 -4.25
C ASP A 354 21.83 -57.40 -4.60
N ASP A 355 23.03 -56.92 -4.99
CA ASP A 355 23.44 -55.90 -5.99
C ASP A 355 22.59 -54.68 -6.44
N SER A 356 23.18 -53.61 -6.99
CA SER A 356 24.52 -52.97 -6.84
C SER A 356 24.54 -51.59 -7.55
N VAL A 357 25.64 -50.81 -7.37
CA VAL A 357 26.23 -49.79 -8.26
C VAL A 357 25.31 -49.11 -9.31
N CYS A 358 24.91 -47.83 -9.19
CA CYS A 358 25.69 -46.57 -9.32
C CYS A 358 26.17 -46.14 -10.73
N VAL A 359 25.61 -45.01 -11.20
CA VAL A 359 26.28 -43.91 -11.98
C VAL A 359 26.48 -44.12 -13.51
N GLU A 360 26.79 -42.99 -14.18
CA GLU A 360 27.08 -42.71 -15.61
C GLU A 360 25.82 -42.34 -16.45
N ILE A 361 25.69 -41.17 -17.11
CA ILE A 361 26.59 -40.18 -17.78
C ILE A 361 26.98 -40.56 -19.23
N GLU A 362 26.21 -40.06 -20.19
CA GLU A 362 26.63 -39.49 -21.50
C GLU A 362 25.38 -38.79 -22.13
N LYS A 363 25.37 -37.64 -22.83
CA LYS A 363 26.34 -36.70 -23.43
C LYS A 363 26.81 -37.03 -24.87
N ARG A 364 26.20 -36.37 -25.88
CA ARG A 364 26.80 -35.72 -27.10
C ARG A 364 25.70 -35.33 -28.14
N GLU A 365 25.71 -34.11 -28.72
CA GLU A 365 26.35 -33.63 -29.99
C GLU A 365 25.84 -34.38 -31.26
N GLY A 366 25.45 -33.79 -32.41
CA GLY A 366 25.36 -32.40 -32.94
C GLY A 366 24.35 -32.36 -34.13
N THR A 367 24.37 -31.49 -35.16
CA THR A 367 25.37 -30.49 -35.62
C THR A 367 24.72 -29.50 -36.65
N SER A 368 25.12 -28.20 -36.65
CA SER A 368 25.15 -27.18 -37.75
C SER A 368 23.98 -27.02 -38.77
N VAL A 369 23.52 -25.81 -39.10
CA VAL A 369 24.03 -24.88 -40.17
C VAL A 369 23.09 -23.63 -40.18
N GLU A 370 23.45 -22.34 -40.36
CA GLU A 370 24.76 -21.63 -40.40
C GLU A 370 24.62 -20.08 -40.11
N ALA A 371 25.15 -19.19 -40.98
CA ALA A 371 25.40 -17.74 -40.86
C ALA A 371 24.21 -16.81 -41.34
N SER A 372 24.24 -15.46 -41.27
CA SER A 372 25.34 -14.47 -41.14
C SER A 372 24.94 -13.18 -40.38
N GLU A 373 25.95 -12.35 -40.02
CA GLU A 373 26.06 -10.87 -40.04
C GLU A 373 24.82 -9.95 -39.78
N SER A 374 24.92 -8.79 -39.13
CA SER A 374 26.03 -7.99 -38.58
C SER A 374 25.53 -7.07 -37.46
N GLY A 375 26.34 -6.76 -36.44
CA GLY A 375 25.95 -5.84 -35.36
C GLY A 375 26.58 -4.45 -35.46
N GLU A 376 25.75 -3.40 -35.44
CA GLU A 376 26.21 -2.02 -35.20
C GLU A 376 25.11 -1.20 -34.48
N ALA A 377 25.49 -0.20 -33.68
CA ALA A 377 24.58 0.58 -32.83
C ALA A 377 24.53 2.07 -33.22
N PRO A 378 23.33 2.69 -33.35
CA PRO A 378 23.19 4.14 -33.42
C PRO A 378 23.27 4.74 -32.00
N ARG A 379 24.36 5.42 -31.64
CA ARG A 379 24.74 6.81 -31.99
C ARG A 379 24.04 7.86 -31.11
N THR A 380 24.80 8.31 -30.11
CA THR A 380 24.62 9.59 -29.42
C THR A 380 24.70 10.77 -30.41
N VAL A 381 23.92 11.82 -30.17
CA VAL A 381 24.07 13.12 -30.84
C VAL A 381 24.78 14.08 -29.87
N VAL A 382 25.82 14.76 -30.36
CA VAL A 382 26.63 15.70 -29.60
C VAL A 382 26.20 17.14 -29.89
N ILE A 383 26.00 17.94 -28.85
CA ILE A 383 26.19 19.40 -28.91
C ILE A 383 27.24 19.78 -27.87
N ARG A 384 28.17 20.67 -28.23
CA ARG A 384 29.47 20.83 -27.58
C ARG A 384 29.60 22.21 -26.94
N GLY A 385 29.38 22.25 -25.62
CA GLY A 385 29.99 23.17 -24.64
C GLY A 385 29.84 24.69 -24.82
N SER A 386 29.29 25.35 -23.80
CA SER A 386 29.55 26.77 -23.51
C SER A 386 29.65 27.01 -22.01
N GLN A 387 30.90 27.14 -21.56
CA GLN A 387 31.43 27.96 -20.45
C GLN A 387 30.62 28.10 -19.14
N SER A 388 31.28 27.71 -18.05
CA SER A 388 30.97 28.13 -16.69
C SER A 388 30.90 29.65 -16.53
N ARG A 389 29.84 30.15 -15.88
CA ARG A 389 29.89 31.41 -15.13
C ARG A 389 29.27 31.23 -13.75
N SER A 390 30.04 31.57 -12.73
CA SER A 390 29.54 31.84 -11.38
C SER A 390 28.83 33.18 -11.38
N SER A 391 27.57 33.21 -10.95
CA SER A 391 26.84 34.44 -10.67
C SER A 391 25.98 34.25 -9.43
N SER A 392 26.37 34.91 -8.34
CA SER A 392 25.47 35.19 -7.22
C SER A 392 24.38 36.14 -7.69
N SER A 393 23.13 35.72 -7.59
CA SER A 393 21.95 36.58 -7.66
C SER A 393 21.11 36.31 -6.43
N LEU A 394 20.82 37.36 -5.67
CA LEU A 394 19.82 37.32 -4.60
C LEU A 394 18.45 36.98 -5.23
N VAL A 395 17.56 36.39 -4.45
CA VAL A 395 16.15 36.27 -4.84
C VAL A 395 15.48 37.55 -4.36
N ASP A 396 14.97 38.36 -5.28
CA ASP A 396 14.31 39.62 -4.95
C ASP A 396 13.00 39.37 -4.18
N ASP A 397 12.73 40.16 -3.15
CA ASP A 397 11.66 39.94 -2.15
C ASP A 397 10.20 40.05 -2.66
N ASP A 398 9.98 40.31 -3.95
CA ASP A 398 8.76 41.00 -4.38
C ASP A 398 7.52 40.16 -4.74
N ASP A 399 7.65 38.84 -4.94
CA ASP A 399 6.51 37.97 -5.26
C ASP A 399 5.72 37.47 -4.01
N LEU A 400 6.05 37.90 -2.80
CA LEU A 400 5.30 37.52 -1.59
C LEU A 400 4.04 38.37 -1.39
N THR A 401 2.90 37.69 -1.18
CA THR A 401 1.62 38.32 -0.82
C THR A 401 1.72 39.08 0.51
N PRO A 402 0.95 40.18 0.71
CA PRO A 402 1.09 41.05 1.86
C PRO A 402 0.84 40.33 3.20
N GLU A 403 -0.03 39.34 3.23
CA GLU A 403 -0.28 38.50 4.42
C GLU A 403 0.94 37.65 4.78
N LEU A 404 1.63 37.05 3.80
CA LEU A 404 2.86 36.29 4.04
C LEU A 404 4.01 37.20 4.49
N ARG A 405 4.15 38.41 3.91
CA ARG A 405 5.15 39.38 4.36
C ARG A 405 4.89 39.83 5.81
N LEU A 406 3.64 40.06 6.19
CA LEU A 406 3.25 40.39 7.57
C LEU A 406 3.55 39.24 8.54
N LEU A 407 3.18 38.01 8.17
CA LEU A 407 3.33 36.84 9.04
C LEU A 407 4.81 36.46 9.25
N ILE A 408 5.64 36.60 8.21
CA ILE A 408 7.10 36.47 8.33
C ILE A 408 7.69 37.61 9.18
N SER A 409 7.26 38.86 8.99
CA SER A 409 7.74 39.99 9.80
C SER A 409 7.43 39.81 11.29
N ASN A 410 6.25 39.27 11.63
CA ASN A 410 5.88 38.99 13.00
C ASN A 410 6.73 37.84 13.58
N ALA A 411 6.89 36.72 12.85
CA ALA A 411 7.72 35.60 13.30
C ALA A 411 9.19 36.00 13.51
N MET A 412 9.72 36.89 12.66
CA MET A 412 11.08 37.45 12.83
C MET A 412 11.19 38.40 14.04
N GLN A 413 10.11 39.09 14.42
CA GLN A 413 10.08 39.87 15.66
C GLN A 413 9.98 38.96 16.90
N GLU A 414 9.13 37.93 16.86
CA GLU A 414 8.99 36.97 17.96
C GLU A 414 10.32 36.28 18.26
N LEU A 415 11.02 35.75 17.24
CA LEU A 415 12.34 35.13 17.39
C LEU A 415 13.39 36.07 17.98
N ASN A 416 13.44 37.34 17.52
CA ASN A 416 14.35 38.32 18.11
C ASN A 416 14.03 38.61 19.58
N THR A 417 12.74 38.67 19.96
CA THR A 417 12.36 38.85 21.37
C THR A 417 12.64 37.62 22.24
N GLU A 418 12.63 36.40 21.69
CA GLU A 418 13.07 35.20 22.41
C GLU A 418 14.59 35.16 22.61
N ASP A 419 15.39 35.60 21.63
CA ASP A 419 16.84 35.72 21.77
C ASP A 419 17.24 36.85 22.74
N ASP A 420 16.58 38.02 22.69
CA ASP A 420 16.79 39.10 23.66
C ASP A 420 16.41 38.67 25.10
N ALA A 421 15.32 37.92 25.27
CA ALA A 421 14.93 37.37 26.56
C ALA A 421 15.95 36.36 27.10
N GLN A 422 16.46 35.47 26.24
CA GLN A 422 17.53 34.52 26.60
C GLN A 422 18.87 35.22 26.88
N ALA A 423 19.16 36.35 26.23
CA ALA A 423 20.33 37.17 26.54
C ALA A 423 20.20 37.81 27.94
N ALA A 424 19.04 38.40 28.26
CA ALA A 424 18.77 38.98 29.57
C ALA A 424 18.80 37.95 30.71
N GLU A 425 18.26 36.75 30.49
CA GLU A 425 18.34 35.65 31.48
C GLU A 425 19.79 35.21 31.73
N ARG A 426 20.63 35.14 30.68
CA ARG A 426 22.06 34.82 30.81
C ARG A 426 22.85 35.93 31.51
N GLU A 427 22.53 37.20 31.29
CA GLU A 427 23.18 38.33 31.96
C GLU A 427 22.78 38.43 33.44
N ALA A 428 21.52 38.13 33.78
CA ALA A 428 21.06 37.99 35.15
C ALA A 428 21.78 36.85 35.89
N LEU A 429 21.99 35.70 35.23
CA LEU A 429 22.76 34.57 35.78
C LEU A 429 24.28 34.78 35.81
N ALA A 430 24.80 35.78 35.09
CA ALA A 430 26.22 36.14 35.06
C ALA A 430 26.62 37.23 36.08
N SER A 431 25.64 37.86 36.73
CA SER A 431 25.86 38.92 37.72
C SER A 431 26.27 38.34 39.08
N PRO A 432 27.50 38.58 39.58
CA PRO A 432 27.92 38.09 40.89
C PRO A 432 27.30 38.93 42.02
N ASP A 433 26.82 38.27 43.08
CA ASP A 433 26.30 38.91 44.28
C ASP A 433 27.36 39.79 44.97
N LEU A 434 27.35 41.09 44.66
CA LEU A 434 28.10 42.13 45.37
C LEU A 434 27.21 42.80 46.43
N ASN A 435 26.94 42.08 47.51
CA ASN A 435 26.52 42.67 48.78
C ASN A 435 27.27 42.03 49.95
N CYS A 436 27.83 42.90 50.80
CA CYS A 436 28.35 42.58 52.14
C CYS A 436 27.29 42.92 53.19
#